data_AF-A0A4Y9IX80-F1
#
_entry.id   AF-A0A4Y9IX80-F1
#
_cell.length_a   1.000
_cell.length_b   1.000
_cell.length_c   1.000
_cell.angle_alpha   90.00
_cell.angle_beta   90.00
_cell.angle_gamma   90.00
#
_symmetry.space_group_name_H-M   'P 1'
#
loop_
_entity.id
_entity.type
_entity.pdbx_description
1 polymer ?
#
loop_
_entity_poly.entity_id
_entity_poly.type
_entity_poly.pdbx_seq_one_letter_code
_entity_poly.pdbx_strand_id
1 'polypeptide(L)'
;MTSEERRRIADCRIAVVGATEFIDSIRTELQQLGFESIQIISRSDKMPMPRNVDVIAENVNEGSFCLSKAATVPLILPFDFVNGAGVIVVMPEDERNLLSKPELRQLAATYMAGYCAFWNVEGCEWLRDSLPDIRNGLTSHAALKTAAHICARIAANIAVGREVKHFPRFYLCKNLE
;
A
#
# COMPACT_ATOMS: atom_id res chain seq x y z
N MET A 1 -7.23 19.82 9.03
CA MET A 1 -6.25 19.09 9.86
C MET A 1 -5.98 19.94 11.10
N THR A 2 -6.26 19.42 12.29
CA THR A 2 -6.06 20.15 13.55
C THR A 2 -4.57 20.13 13.96
N SER A 3 -4.17 20.98 14.90
CA SER A 3 -2.80 20.98 15.44
C SER A 3 -2.46 19.64 16.13
N GLU A 4 -3.45 19.00 16.76
CA GLU A 4 -3.28 17.67 17.36
C GLU A 4 -3.06 16.60 16.30
N GLU A 5 -3.84 16.62 15.21
CA GLU A 5 -3.66 15.68 14.09
C GLU A 5 -2.26 15.83 13.46
N ARG A 6 -1.79 17.06 13.25
CA ARG A 6 -0.43 17.32 12.74
C ARG A 6 0.64 16.72 13.66
N ARG A 7 0.49 16.90 14.97
CA ARG A 7 1.42 16.35 15.96
C ARG A 7 1.42 14.82 15.93
N ARG A 8 0.25 14.18 15.87
CA ARG A 8 0.14 12.71 15.77
C ARG A 8 0.79 12.16 14.51
N ILE A 9 0.68 12.86 13.38
CA ILE A 9 1.36 12.49 12.14
C ILE A 9 2.88 12.61 12.27
N ALA A 10 3.38 13.71 12.85
CA ALA A 10 4.82 13.90 13.08
C ALA A 10 5.41 12.85 14.02
N ASP A 11 4.69 12.52 15.10
CA ASP A 11 5.10 11.53 16.12
C ASP A 11 4.99 10.07 15.61
N CYS A 12 4.26 9.82 14.52
CA CYS A 12 4.05 8.48 13.98
C CYS A 12 5.31 7.93 13.27
N ARG A 13 5.73 6.73 13.67
CA ARG A 13 6.90 6.04 13.11
C ARG A 13 6.47 5.08 12.02
N ILE A 14 6.77 5.42 10.77
CA ILE A 14 6.43 4.58 9.61
C ILE A 14 7.68 3.89 9.07
N ALA A 15 7.55 2.60 8.74
CA ALA A 15 8.52 1.91 7.90
C ALA A 15 8.01 1.78 6.47
N VAL A 16 8.90 2.02 5.51
CA VAL A 16 8.66 1.84 4.08
C VAL A 16 9.57 0.74 3.56
N VAL A 17 8.97 -0.29 2.99
CA VAL A 17 9.64 -1.46 2.44
C VAL A 17 9.28 -1.58 0.96
N GLY A 18 10.28 -1.66 0.07
CA GLY A 18 10.02 -1.79 -1.36
C GLY A 18 11.24 -1.51 -2.24
N ALA A 19 11.00 -1.38 -3.54
CA ALA A 19 12.00 -0.93 -4.50
C ALA A 19 12.25 0.59 -4.38
N THR A 20 13.42 1.04 -4.83
CA THR A 20 13.87 2.44 -4.71
C THR A 20 12.86 3.44 -5.27
N GLU A 21 12.30 3.19 -6.45
CA GLU A 21 11.34 4.11 -7.09
C GLU A 21 10.07 4.32 -6.26
N PHE A 22 9.55 3.24 -5.67
CA PHE A 22 8.41 3.32 -4.76
C PHE A 22 8.77 4.06 -3.47
N ILE A 23 9.93 3.72 -2.88
CA ILE A 23 10.45 4.35 -1.67
C ILE A 23 10.55 5.87 -1.83
N ASP A 24 11.11 6.36 -2.94
CA ASP A 24 11.29 7.80 -3.15
C ASP A 24 9.95 8.51 -3.35
N SER A 25 9.02 7.87 -4.07
CA SER A 25 7.66 8.41 -4.29
C SER A 25 6.90 8.54 -2.98
N ILE A 26 6.81 7.48 -2.18
CA ILE A 26 6.06 7.52 -0.91
C ILE A 26 6.76 8.38 0.15
N ARG A 27 8.10 8.40 0.20
CA ARG A 27 8.83 9.27 1.13
C ARG A 27 8.44 10.74 0.91
N THR A 28 8.38 11.16 -0.36
CA THR A 28 7.97 12.53 -0.72
C THR A 28 6.55 12.84 -0.23
N GLU A 29 5.60 11.95 -0.49
CA GLU A 29 4.20 12.11 -0.05
C GLU A 29 4.06 12.14 1.48
N LEU A 30 4.77 11.26 2.19
CA LEU A 30 4.77 11.21 3.66
C LEU A 30 5.34 12.50 4.27
N GLN A 31 6.46 13.00 3.74
CA GLN A 31 7.06 14.25 4.20
C GLN A 31 6.12 15.44 3.98
N GLN A 32 5.43 15.50 2.84
CA GLN A 32 4.44 16.54 2.56
C GLN A 32 3.25 16.51 3.55
N LEU A 33 2.89 15.33 4.06
CA LEU A 33 1.85 15.17 5.08
C LEU A 33 2.34 15.47 6.51
N GLY A 34 3.66 15.62 6.70
CA GLY A 34 4.28 15.98 7.99
C GLY A 34 4.83 14.81 8.79
N PHE A 35 5.03 13.64 8.19
CA PHE A 35 5.74 12.53 8.86
C PHE A 35 7.22 12.86 9.03
N GLU A 36 7.73 12.74 10.25
CA GLU A 36 9.14 13.02 10.56
C GLU A 36 9.97 11.73 10.74
N SER A 37 9.36 10.67 11.27
CA SER A 37 10.04 9.39 11.54
C SER A 37 9.74 8.35 10.46
N ILE A 38 10.52 8.38 9.37
CA ILE A 38 10.39 7.46 8.23
C ILE A 38 11.60 6.52 8.17
N GLN A 39 11.40 5.24 8.50
CA GLN A 39 12.40 4.20 8.34
C GLN A 39 12.33 3.60 6.93
N ILE A 40 13.46 3.49 6.24
CA ILE A 40 13.54 2.94 4.89
C ILE A 40 14.24 1.60 4.94
N ILE A 41 13.62 0.57 4.39
CA ILE A 41 14.16 -0.78 4.35
C ILE A 41 14.15 -1.23 2.90
N SER A 42 15.35 -1.40 2.34
CA SER A 42 15.47 -2.03 1.03
C SER A 42 15.27 -3.54 1.18
N ARG A 43 14.71 -4.17 0.15
CA ARG A 43 14.60 -5.64 0.11
C ARG A 43 15.94 -6.34 0.02
N SER A 44 16.96 -5.65 -0.48
CA SER A 44 18.34 -6.17 -0.53
C SER A 44 19.02 -6.20 0.84
N ASP A 45 18.49 -5.48 1.82
CA ASP A 45 19.08 -5.41 3.14
C ASP A 45 18.88 -6.76 3.84
N LYS A 46 19.96 -7.32 4.40
CA LYS A 46 19.89 -8.52 5.24
C LYS A 46 19.08 -8.17 6.49
N MET A 47 17.76 -8.36 6.40
CA MET A 47 16.71 -7.91 7.31
C MET A 47 17.15 -7.55 8.74
N PRO A 48 16.56 -6.46 9.24
CA PRO A 48 15.73 -6.56 10.43
C PRO A 48 14.28 -6.22 10.05
N MET A 49 13.32 -6.98 10.57
CA MET A 49 11.95 -6.48 10.66
C MET A 49 11.96 -5.07 11.24
N PRO A 50 11.16 -4.12 10.71
CA PRO A 50 11.12 -2.78 11.27
C PRO A 50 10.80 -2.87 12.75
N ARG A 51 11.69 -2.31 13.58
CA ARG A 51 11.52 -2.28 15.04
C ARG A 51 10.98 -0.92 15.43
N ASN A 52 10.11 -0.91 16.45
CA ASN A 52 9.57 0.33 17.02
C ASN A 52 8.89 1.21 15.96
N VAL A 53 8.04 0.61 15.14
CA VAL A 53 7.20 1.31 14.16
C VAL A 53 5.74 1.20 14.55
N ASP A 54 4.94 2.16 14.13
CA ASP A 54 3.50 2.23 14.36
C ASP A 54 2.70 1.75 13.13
N VAL A 55 3.30 1.85 11.93
CA VAL A 55 2.70 1.40 10.66
C VAL A 55 3.79 1.00 9.67
N ILE A 56 3.50 0.03 8.80
CA ILE A 56 4.40 -0.41 7.73
C ILE A 56 3.70 -0.26 6.38
N ALA A 57 4.35 0.42 5.44
CA ALA A 57 3.98 0.42 4.03
C ALA A 57 4.93 -0.52 3.27
N GLU A 58 4.41 -1.58 2.66
CA GLU A 58 5.21 -2.55 1.94
C GLU A 58 4.72 -2.75 0.50
N ASN A 59 5.54 -2.36 -0.46
CA ASN A 59 5.28 -2.63 -1.87
C ASN A 59 5.78 -4.03 -2.26
N VAL A 60 4.85 -4.87 -2.74
CA VAL A 60 5.07 -6.29 -3.04
C VAL A 60 4.91 -6.61 -4.54
N ASN A 61 5.25 -5.66 -5.43
CA ASN A 61 4.99 -5.77 -6.86
C ASN A 61 5.80 -6.89 -7.57
N GLU A 62 7.01 -7.19 -7.11
CA GLU A 62 7.96 -8.09 -7.79
C GLU A 62 7.82 -9.58 -7.41
N GLY A 63 6.62 -10.16 -7.48
CA GLY A 63 6.39 -11.63 -7.35
C GLY A 63 6.71 -12.27 -5.99
N SER A 64 7.27 -11.51 -5.06
CA SER A 64 7.62 -11.91 -3.70
C SER A 64 6.42 -12.08 -2.75
N PHE A 65 6.64 -12.75 -1.63
CA PHE A 65 5.77 -12.65 -0.45
C PHE A 65 5.98 -11.34 0.33
N CYS A 66 5.02 -11.01 1.20
CA CYS A 66 5.15 -9.89 2.14
C CYS A 66 6.17 -10.24 3.24
N LEU A 67 7.24 -9.46 3.34
CA LEU A 67 8.28 -9.58 4.36
C LEU A 67 7.69 -9.32 5.75
N SER A 68 6.78 -8.36 5.86
CA SER A 68 6.17 -7.91 7.11
C SER A 68 4.96 -8.73 7.55
N LYS A 69 4.77 -9.94 7.01
CA LYS A 69 3.59 -10.79 7.28
C LYS A 69 3.36 -11.08 8.77
N ALA A 70 4.42 -11.13 9.57
CA ALA A 70 4.39 -11.40 11.00
C ALA A 70 4.30 -10.13 11.87
N ALA A 71 4.25 -8.94 11.27
CA ALA A 71 4.19 -7.69 12.03
C ALA A 71 2.85 -7.54 12.76
N THR A 72 2.90 -7.06 14.00
CA THR A 72 1.72 -6.83 14.86
C THR A 72 1.18 -5.40 14.77
N VAL A 73 1.57 -4.67 13.73
CA VAL A 73 1.12 -3.30 13.43
C VAL A 73 0.36 -3.29 12.09
N PRO A 74 -0.42 -2.25 11.79
CA PRO A 74 -1.07 -2.10 10.49
C PRO A 74 -0.07 -2.20 9.34
N LEU A 75 -0.44 -2.99 8.32
CA LEU A 75 0.27 -3.11 7.06
C LEU A 75 -0.53 -2.41 5.96
N ILE A 76 0.13 -1.54 5.20
CA ILE A 76 -0.42 -0.92 4.00
C ILE A 76 0.30 -1.55 2.81
N LEU A 77 -0.44 -2.22 1.94
CA LEU A 77 0.06 -2.92 0.76
C LEU A 77 -0.39 -2.17 -0.50
N PRO A 78 0.41 -1.21 -1.00
CA PRO A 78 0.16 -0.54 -2.25
C PRO A 78 0.60 -1.39 -3.44
N PHE A 79 -0.25 -1.41 -4.48
CA PHE A 79 -0.05 -2.12 -5.72
C PHE A 79 -0.14 -1.15 -6.90
N ASP A 80 0.82 -1.28 -7.81
CA ASP A 80 0.76 -0.67 -9.14
C ASP A 80 -0.09 -1.60 -10.03
N PHE A 81 -1.13 -1.09 -10.68
CA PHE A 81 -1.97 -1.85 -11.61
C PHE A 81 -1.95 -1.26 -13.04
N VAL A 82 -0.82 -0.68 -13.44
CA VAL A 82 -0.54 -0.13 -14.78
C VAL A 82 -1.34 1.14 -15.10
N ASN A 83 -2.66 1.00 -15.20
CA ASN A 83 -3.59 2.11 -15.48
C ASN A 83 -4.16 2.76 -14.21
N GLY A 84 -3.76 2.27 -13.04
CA GLY A 84 -4.19 2.75 -11.74
C GLY A 84 -3.45 2.06 -10.62
N ALA A 85 -3.92 2.25 -9.39
CA ALA A 85 -3.35 1.64 -8.20
C ALA A 85 -4.43 1.07 -7.28
N GLY A 86 -4.04 0.03 -6.55
CA GLY A 86 -4.84 -0.54 -5.46
C GLY A 86 -4.08 -0.47 -4.14
N VAL A 87 -4.79 -0.41 -3.02
CA VAL A 87 -4.19 -0.54 -1.68
C VAL A 87 -5.04 -1.44 -0.82
N ILE A 88 -4.41 -2.46 -0.22
CA ILE A 88 -5.01 -3.28 0.84
C ILE A 88 -4.39 -2.84 2.17
N VAL A 89 -5.21 -2.56 3.16
CA VAL A 89 -4.76 -2.39 4.56
C VAL A 89 -5.06 -3.67 5.31
N VAL A 90 -4.09 -4.17 6.07
CA VAL A 90 -4.24 -5.33 6.95
C VAL A 90 -3.95 -4.89 8.37
N MET A 91 -4.99 -4.81 9.20
CA MET A 91 -4.89 -4.49 10.61
C MET A 91 -4.29 -5.67 11.40
N PRO A 92 -3.80 -5.47 12.64
CA PRO A 92 -3.28 -6.54 13.48
C PRO A 92 -4.22 -7.76 13.63
N GLU A 93 -5.52 -7.50 13.72
CA GLU A 93 -6.60 -8.46 13.94
C GLU A 93 -7.14 -9.14 12.66
N ASP A 94 -6.78 -8.63 11.48
CA ASP A 94 -7.30 -9.15 10.20
C ASP A 94 -6.73 -10.53 9.86
N GLU A 95 -7.43 -11.26 8.97
CA GLU A 95 -6.93 -12.50 8.39
C GLU A 95 -5.69 -12.25 7.52
N ARG A 96 -4.58 -12.95 7.82
CA ARG A 96 -3.27 -12.75 7.20
C ARG A 96 -2.86 -13.81 6.18
N ASN A 97 -3.75 -14.75 5.85
CA ASN A 97 -3.46 -15.88 4.95
C ASN A 97 -3.00 -15.40 3.56
N LEU A 98 -3.57 -14.29 3.08
CA LEU A 98 -3.16 -13.59 1.86
C LEU A 98 -1.65 -13.30 1.84
N LEU A 99 -1.07 -12.79 2.93
CA LEU A 99 0.31 -12.28 2.99
C LEU A 99 1.39 -13.33 2.72
N SER A 100 1.02 -14.61 2.83
CA SER A 100 1.90 -15.74 2.61
C SER A 100 1.90 -16.24 1.15
N LYS A 101 0.97 -15.75 0.32
CA LYS A 101 0.82 -16.19 -1.06
C LYS A 101 1.90 -15.56 -1.96
N PRO A 102 2.42 -16.31 -2.95
CA PRO A 102 3.25 -15.72 -4.00
C PRO A 102 2.40 -14.79 -4.88
N GLU A 103 3.06 -13.94 -5.68
CA GLU A 103 2.38 -13.11 -6.68
C GLU A 103 1.24 -12.24 -6.13
N LEU A 104 1.45 -11.69 -4.92
CA LEU A 104 0.46 -10.85 -4.21
C LEU A 104 -0.17 -9.78 -5.09
N ARG A 105 0.61 -9.16 -5.97
CA ARG A 105 0.12 -8.15 -6.92
C ARG A 105 -0.96 -8.71 -7.86
N GLN A 106 -0.74 -9.88 -8.46
CA GLN A 106 -1.70 -10.51 -9.38
C GLN A 106 -2.94 -11.00 -8.64
N LEU A 107 -2.74 -11.57 -7.44
CA LEU A 107 -3.84 -12.01 -6.57
C LEU A 107 -4.71 -10.83 -6.15
N ALA A 108 -4.10 -9.72 -5.72
CA ALA A 108 -4.80 -8.50 -5.36
C ALA A 108 -5.58 -7.92 -6.55
N ALA A 109 -4.96 -7.84 -7.73
CA ALA A 109 -5.63 -7.36 -8.94
C ALA A 109 -6.86 -8.21 -9.29
N THR A 110 -6.70 -9.54 -9.29
CA THR A 110 -7.79 -10.49 -9.59
C THR A 110 -8.91 -10.40 -8.56
N TYR A 111 -8.55 -10.33 -7.28
CA TYR A 111 -9.50 -10.16 -6.18
C TYR A 111 -10.30 -8.86 -6.31
N MET A 112 -9.63 -7.73 -6.51
CA MET A 112 -10.28 -6.42 -6.62
C MET A 112 -11.15 -6.33 -7.88
N ALA A 113 -10.68 -6.83 -9.03
CA ALA A 113 -11.46 -6.88 -10.25
C ALA A 113 -12.73 -7.73 -10.09
N GLY A 114 -12.60 -8.91 -9.48
CA GLY A 114 -13.73 -9.80 -9.18
C GLY A 114 -14.71 -9.17 -8.20
N TYR A 115 -14.22 -8.52 -7.14
CA TYR A 115 -15.05 -7.78 -6.19
C TYR A 115 -15.83 -6.66 -6.88
N CYS A 116 -15.16 -5.83 -7.69
CA CYS A 116 -15.81 -4.74 -8.42
C CYS A 116 -16.86 -5.26 -9.40
N ALA A 117 -16.59 -6.36 -10.11
CA ALA A 117 -17.56 -6.98 -11.01
C ALA A 117 -18.77 -7.54 -10.26
N PHE A 118 -18.55 -8.26 -9.15
CA PHE A 118 -19.61 -8.87 -8.35
C PHE A 118 -20.57 -7.81 -7.76
N TRP A 119 -20.01 -6.71 -7.24
CA TRP A 119 -20.79 -5.62 -6.63
C TRP A 119 -21.19 -4.52 -7.61
N ASN A 120 -20.90 -4.67 -8.91
CA ASN A 120 -21.17 -3.68 -9.95
C ASN A 120 -20.63 -2.27 -9.59
N VAL A 121 -19.38 -2.20 -9.14
CA VAL A 121 -18.72 -0.95 -8.78
C VAL A 121 -18.32 -0.21 -10.06
N GLU A 122 -18.94 0.96 -10.29
CA GLU A 122 -18.68 1.80 -11.46
C GLU A 122 -17.23 2.34 -11.48
N GLY A 123 -16.68 2.55 -12.69
CA GLY A 123 -15.38 3.19 -12.88
C GLY A 123 -14.17 2.33 -12.56
N CYS A 124 -14.37 1.01 -12.39
CA CYS A 124 -13.34 0.03 -12.10
C CYS A 124 -13.01 -0.89 -13.29
N GLU A 125 -13.61 -0.65 -14.46
CA GLU A 125 -13.45 -1.45 -15.67
C GLU A 125 -12.00 -1.48 -16.15
N TRP A 126 -11.27 -0.37 -15.96
CA TRP A 126 -9.86 -0.24 -16.31
C TRP A 126 -8.99 -1.31 -15.64
N LEU A 127 -9.34 -1.77 -14.42
CA LEU A 127 -8.54 -2.78 -13.72
C LEU A 127 -8.65 -4.12 -14.43
N ARG A 128 -9.85 -4.47 -14.91
CA ARG A 128 -10.09 -5.69 -15.69
C ARG A 128 -9.27 -5.65 -16.98
N ASP A 129 -9.25 -4.50 -17.65
CA ASP A 129 -8.51 -4.31 -18.90
C ASP A 129 -6.99 -4.37 -18.68
N SER A 130 -6.51 -3.98 -17.49
CA SER A 130 -5.09 -4.09 -17.10
C SER A 130 -4.64 -5.47 -16.62
N LEU A 131 -5.55 -6.43 -16.38
CA LEU A 131 -5.17 -7.76 -15.87
C LEU A 131 -4.12 -8.49 -16.74
N PRO A 132 -4.20 -8.50 -18.08
CA PRO A 132 -3.17 -9.13 -18.92
C PRO A 132 -1.79 -8.50 -18.71
N ASP A 133 -1.71 -7.18 -18.61
CA ASP A 133 -0.46 -6.45 -18.43
C ASP A 133 0.14 -6.69 -17.05
N ILE A 134 -0.70 -6.69 -16.01
CA ILE A 134 -0.29 -7.02 -14.63
C ILE A 134 0.27 -8.44 -14.56
N ARG A 135 -0.38 -9.41 -15.24
CA ARG A 135 0.10 -10.80 -15.32
C ARG A 135 1.43 -10.92 -16.07
N ASN A 136 1.66 -10.08 -17.07
CA ASN A 136 2.94 -9.99 -17.78
C ASN A 136 4.02 -9.22 -16.99
N GLY A 137 3.72 -8.79 -15.76
CA GLY A 137 4.66 -8.09 -14.89
C GLY A 137 4.88 -6.62 -15.23
N LEU A 138 4.11 -6.03 -16.14
CA LEU A 138 4.26 -4.63 -16.54
C LEU A 138 3.94 -3.71 -15.36
N THR A 139 4.71 -2.64 -15.19
CA THR A 139 4.51 -1.59 -14.18
C THR A 139 4.40 -0.23 -14.86
N SER A 140 3.95 0.78 -14.13
CA SER A 140 3.76 2.13 -14.62
C SER A 140 4.17 3.14 -13.56
N HIS A 141 5.04 4.08 -13.93
CA HIS A 141 5.47 5.15 -13.03
C HIS A 141 4.28 5.98 -12.50
N ALA A 142 3.27 6.20 -13.34
CA ALA A 142 2.05 6.91 -12.93
C ALA A 142 1.24 6.11 -11.90
N ALA A 143 1.14 4.80 -12.08
CA ALA A 143 0.46 3.90 -11.13
C ALA A 143 1.22 3.81 -9.81
N LEU A 144 2.55 3.71 -9.86
CA LEU A 144 3.39 3.70 -8.67
C LEU A 144 3.27 5.00 -7.86
N LYS A 145 3.25 6.16 -8.53
CA LYS A 145 2.97 7.46 -7.88
C LYS A 145 1.57 7.51 -7.27
N THR A 146 0.57 7.04 -7.99
CA THR A 146 -0.81 6.97 -7.50
C THR A 146 -0.90 6.07 -6.25
N ALA A 147 -0.22 4.92 -6.27
CA ALA A 147 -0.16 4.00 -5.14
C ALA A 147 0.52 4.64 -3.92
N ALA A 148 1.64 5.35 -4.13
CA ALA A 148 2.35 6.10 -3.09
C ALA A 148 1.47 7.19 -2.46
N HIS A 149 0.76 7.98 -3.28
CA HIS A 149 -0.14 9.04 -2.82
C HIS A 149 -1.27 8.49 -1.93
N ILE A 150 -1.94 7.43 -2.39
CA ILE A 150 -3.02 6.79 -1.61
C ILE A 150 -2.45 6.21 -0.31
N CYS A 151 -1.30 5.53 -0.39
CA CYS A 151 -0.65 4.91 0.75
C CYS A 151 -0.29 5.94 1.84
N ALA A 152 0.29 7.08 1.47
CA ALA A 152 0.66 8.13 2.41
C ALA A 152 -0.56 8.73 3.12
N ARG A 153 -1.67 8.93 2.39
CA ARG A 153 -2.93 9.41 2.98
C ARG A 153 -3.58 8.40 3.93
N ILE A 154 -3.51 7.12 3.61
CA ILE A 154 -3.96 6.05 4.51
C ILE A 154 -3.11 6.03 5.78
N ALA A 155 -1.78 6.12 5.65
CA ALA A 155 -0.88 6.20 6.80
C ALA A 155 -1.22 7.39 7.70
N ALA A 156 -1.50 8.58 7.13
CA ALA A 156 -1.90 9.76 7.90
C ALA A 156 -3.22 9.53 8.65
N ASN A 157 -4.21 8.88 8.02
CA ASN A 157 -5.47 8.53 8.67
C ASN A 157 -5.26 7.55 9.84
N ILE A 158 -4.42 6.52 9.66
CA ILE A 158 -4.06 5.59 10.73
C ILE A 158 -3.38 6.33 11.89
N ALA A 159 -2.40 7.19 11.59
CA ALA A 159 -1.65 7.96 12.59
C ALA A 159 -2.54 8.81 13.50
N VAL A 160 -3.62 9.38 12.95
CA VAL A 160 -4.56 10.21 13.73
C VAL A 160 -5.71 9.40 14.36
N GLY A 161 -5.79 8.09 14.11
CA GLY A 161 -6.84 7.22 14.64
C GLY A 161 -8.17 7.29 13.89
N ARG A 162 -8.15 7.66 12.60
CA ARG A 162 -9.35 7.60 11.74
C ARG A 162 -9.56 6.20 11.21
N GLU A 163 -10.83 5.84 11.03
CA GLU A 163 -11.21 4.59 10.37
C GLU A 163 -10.70 4.57 8.92
N VAL A 164 -10.14 3.43 8.52
CA VAL A 164 -9.69 3.16 7.16
C VAL A 164 -10.33 1.86 6.68
N LYS A 165 -10.54 1.73 5.37
CA LYS A 165 -10.93 0.44 4.78
C LYS A 165 -9.76 -0.52 4.98
N HIS A 166 -10.03 -1.66 5.60
CA HIS A 166 -9.08 -2.76 5.74
C HIS A 166 -9.68 -4.05 5.18
N PHE A 167 -8.82 -5.05 4.97
CA PHE A 167 -9.18 -6.30 4.32
C PHE A 167 -10.40 -6.94 5.01
N PRO A 168 -11.43 -7.39 4.25
CA PRO A 168 -11.46 -7.62 2.80
C PRO A 168 -11.72 -6.38 1.93
N ARG A 169 -12.00 -5.20 2.51
CA ARG A 169 -12.17 -3.97 1.73
C ARG A 169 -10.82 -3.40 1.29
N PHE A 170 -10.86 -2.57 0.26
CA PHE A 170 -9.67 -2.00 -0.35
C PHE A 170 -9.92 -0.59 -0.90
N TYR A 171 -8.83 0.05 -1.28
CA TYR A 171 -8.81 1.29 -2.06
C TYR A 171 -8.40 0.98 -3.49
N LEU A 172 -9.05 1.62 -4.46
CA LEU A 172 -8.78 1.46 -5.88
C LEU A 172 -8.94 2.82 -6.55
N CYS A 173 -7.99 3.21 -7.41
CA CYS A 173 -8.01 4.49 -8.10
C CYS A 173 -7.33 4.36 -9.45
N LYS A 174 -7.91 4.96 -10.50
CA LYS A 174 -7.22 5.14 -11.78
C LYS A 174 -6.04 6.11 -11.60
N ASN A 175 -5.05 6.06 -12.48
CA ASN A 175 -3.91 6.99 -12.43
C ASN A 175 -4.40 8.43 -12.33
N LEU A 176 -3.81 9.20 -11.41
CA LEU A 176 -4.06 10.63 -11.30
C LEU A 176 -3.59 11.30 -12.61
N GLU A 177 -4.45 12.11 -13.21
CA GLU A 177 -4.12 12.96 -14.37
C GLU A 177 -3.20 14.13 -13.99
#